data_AF-A0A925ES30-F1
#
_entry.id   AF-A0A925ES30-F1
#
_cell.length_a   1.000
_cell.length_b   1.000
_cell.length_c   1.000
_cell.angle_alpha   90.00
_cell.angle_beta   90.00
_cell.angle_gamma   90.00
#
_symmetry.space_group_name_H-M   'P 1'
#
loop_
_entity.id
_entity.type
_entity.pdbx_description
1 polymer ?
#
loop_
_entity_poly.entity_id
_entity_poly.type
_entity_poly.pdbx_seq_one_letter_code
_entity_poly.pdbx_strand_id
1 'polypeptide(L)'
;MKSTLNLFAFICLLSFSHISAQDTTVTFTSVISSPNITFPIQLTHAGDGTNRVFVAEQGGRIRVFNKSYVLYDTLITITGMGTSSEQGMLSVVFHPDFKNNGYFFVFH
;
A
#
# COMPACT_ATOMS: atom_id res chain seq x y z
N MET A 1 -52.67 -27.49 -27.86
CA MET A 1 -51.94 -26.22 -28.05
C MET A 1 -51.97 -25.30 -26.83
N LYS A 2 -53.06 -25.20 -26.04
CA LYS A 2 -53.09 -24.36 -24.82
C LYS A 2 -52.30 -24.94 -23.64
N SER A 3 -52.27 -26.27 -23.45
CA SER A 3 -51.55 -26.89 -22.32
C SER A 3 -50.02 -26.92 -22.51
N THR A 4 -49.54 -26.98 -23.75
CA THR A 4 -48.11 -26.90 -24.08
C THR A 4 -47.54 -25.50 -23.87
N LEU A 5 -48.37 -24.45 -24.04
CA LEU A 5 -48.00 -23.06 -23.78
C LEU A 5 -47.88 -22.78 -22.27
N ASN A 6 -48.78 -23.34 -21.45
CA ASN A 6 -48.74 -23.23 -19.99
C ASN A 6 -47.54 -23.97 -19.39
N LEU A 7 -47.13 -25.10 -19.98
CA LEU A 7 -45.97 -25.86 -19.53
C LEU A 7 -44.65 -25.10 -19.77
N PHE A 8 -44.54 -24.38 -20.89
CA PHE A 8 -43.38 -23.56 -21.23
C PHE A 8 -43.27 -22.32 -20.32
N ALA A 9 -44.40 -21.68 -20.00
CA ALA A 9 -44.46 -20.55 -19.08
C ALA A 9 -44.04 -20.96 -17.65
N PHE A 10 -44.42 -22.15 -17.20
CA PHE A 10 -44.09 -22.67 -15.86
C PHE A 10 -42.59 -22.98 -15.71
N ILE A 11 -41.94 -23.50 -16.75
CA ILE A 11 -40.49 -23.77 -16.77
C ILE A 11 -39.67 -22.47 -16.75
N CYS A 12 -40.17 -21.40 -17.41
CA CYS A 12 -39.53 -20.08 -17.40
C CYS A 12 -39.60 -19.38 -16.02
N LEU A 13 -40.66 -19.63 -15.24
CA LEU A 13 -40.81 -19.11 -13.87
C LEU A 13 -39.91 -19.85 -12.84
N LEU A 14 -39.52 -21.08 -13.12
CA LEU A 14 -38.62 -21.90 -12.29
C LEU A 14 -37.13 -21.65 -12.55
N SER A 15 -36.78 -20.84 -13.55
CA SER A 15 -35.39 -20.58 -13.98
C SER A 15 -34.84 -19.22 -13.53
N PHE A 16 -35.49 -18.55 -12.57
CA PHE A 16 -34.89 -17.43 -11.84
C PHE A 16 -33.82 -17.94 -10.85
N SER A 17 -32.69 -18.38 -11.40
CA SER A 17 -31.47 -18.65 -10.65
C SER A 17 -31.00 -17.34 -10.03
N HIS A 18 -30.79 -17.33 -8.72
CA HIS A 18 -30.23 -16.19 -8.00
C HIS A 18 -28.86 -15.80 -8.61
N ILE A 19 -28.78 -14.61 -9.21
CA ILE A 19 -27.50 -13.98 -9.55
C ILE A 19 -26.97 -13.37 -8.26
N SER A 20 -26.09 -14.09 -7.57
CA SER A 20 -25.31 -13.55 -6.46
C SER A 20 -24.12 -12.77 -7.03
N ALA A 21 -23.95 -11.52 -6.64
CA ALA A 21 -22.67 -10.83 -6.84
C ALA A 21 -21.60 -11.52 -5.97
N GLN A 22 -20.40 -11.71 -6.52
CA GLN A 22 -19.29 -12.25 -5.74
C GLN A 22 -18.69 -11.14 -4.86
N ASP A 23 -18.79 -11.27 -3.54
CA ASP A 23 -18.03 -10.44 -2.61
C ASP A 23 -16.54 -10.81 -2.74
N THR A 24 -15.71 -9.80 -3.01
CA THR A 24 -14.26 -9.97 -3.05
C THR A 24 -13.72 -9.82 -1.64
N THR A 25 -13.31 -10.93 -1.02
CA THR A 25 -12.63 -10.90 0.28
C THR A 25 -11.20 -10.40 0.09
N VAL A 26 -10.91 -9.19 0.58
CA VAL A 26 -9.56 -8.65 0.67
C VAL A 26 -8.94 -9.08 2.00
N THR A 27 -7.82 -9.80 1.95
CA THR A 27 -7.03 -10.16 3.13
C THR A 27 -5.77 -9.32 3.19
N PHE A 28 -5.36 -8.94 4.40
CA PHE A 28 -4.12 -8.21 4.64
C PHE A 28 -3.13 -9.14 5.34
N THR A 29 -1.89 -9.17 4.86
CA THR A 29 -0.78 -9.86 5.52
C THR A 29 0.24 -8.84 5.95
N SER A 30 0.61 -8.84 7.23
CA SER A 30 1.68 -7.96 7.70
C SER A 30 3.02 -8.45 7.16
N VAL A 31 3.72 -7.57 6.44
CA VAL A 31 5.05 -7.86 5.86
C VAL A 31 6.19 -7.17 6.61
N ILE A 32 5.88 -6.11 7.37
CA ILE A 32 6.84 -5.39 8.20
C ILE A 32 6.29 -5.33 9.62
N SER A 33 6.93 -6.04 10.55
CA SER A 33 6.53 -6.09 11.97
C SER A 33 7.31 -5.08 12.82
N SER A 34 6.64 -4.50 13.82
CA SER A 34 6.95 -3.22 14.46
C SER A 34 7.73 -3.29 15.80
N PRO A 35 9.04 -3.58 15.79
CA PRO A 35 9.94 -2.87 16.71
C PRO A 35 10.84 -1.87 15.97
N ASN A 36 10.88 -1.91 14.64
CA ASN A 36 11.87 -1.20 13.83
C ASN A 36 11.38 0.11 13.19
N ILE A 37 10.12 0.50 13.44
CA ILE A 37 9.50 1.71 12.89
C ILE A 37 8.78 2.48 14.01
N THR A 38 8.95 3.81 14.04
CA THR A 38 8.22 4.70 14.97
C THR A 38 7.52 5.82 14.21
N PHE A 39 6.22 6.03 14.45
CA PHE A 39 5.41 7.08 13.80
C PHE A 39 5.62 7.16 12.27
N PRO A 40 5.32 6.08 11.51
CA PRO A 40 5.46 6.11 10.06
C PRO A 40 4.49 7.10 9.44
N ILE A 41 4.99 7.96 8.55
CA ILE A 41 4.20 9.00 7.86
C ILE A 41 4.04 8.75 6.36
N GLN A 42 4.99 8.02 5.74
CA GLN A 42 4.92 7.69 4.31
C GLN A 42 5.66 6.40 3.99
N LEU A 43 5.10 5.59 3.08
CA LEU A 43 5.78 4.47 2.42
C LEU A 43 5.91 4.80 0.93
N THR A 44 7.12 4.66 0.37
CA THR A 44 7.38 4.96 -1.04
C THR A 44 8.51 4.10 -1.61
N HIS A 45 8.84 4.28 -2.89
CA HIS A 45 9.98 3.66 -3.57
C HIS A 45 10.82 4.72 -4.29
N ALA A 46 12.08 4.40 -4.58
CA ALA A 46 12.97 5.33 -5.26
C ALA A 46 12.95 5.25 -6.80
N GLY A 47 12.21 4.31 -7.39
CA GLY A 47 12.16 4.14 -8.85
C GLY A 47 13.47 3.66 -9.48
N ASP A 48 14.39 3.14 -8.67
CA ASP A 48 15.77 2.79 -9.06
C ASP A 48 15.95 1.33 -9.54
N GLY A 49 14.85 0.56 -9.63
CA GLY A 49 14.86 -0.85 -10.00
C GLY A 49 15.35 -1.81 -8.91
N THR A 50 15.61 -1.32 -7.70
CA THR A 50 16.09 -2.18 -6.59
C THR A 50 14.97 -2.90 -5.84
N ASN A 51 13.72 -2.52 -6.06
CA ASN A 51 12.54 -2.97 -5.30
C ASN A 51 12.67 -2.75 -3.78
N ARG A 52 13.50 -1.80 -3.36
CA ARG A 52 13.52 -1.31 -1.99
C ARG A 52 12.30 -0.44 -1.74
N VAL A 53 11.75 -0.56 -0.54
CA VAL A 53 10.73 0.37 -0.03
C VAL A 53 11.32 1.22 1.07
N PHE A 54 10.89 2.47 1.13
CA PHE A 54 11.38 3.47 2.05
C PHE A 54 10.21 3.88 2.95
N VAL A 55 10.43 3.80 4.26
CA VAL A 55 9.46 4.25 5.26
C VAL A 55 10.00 5.50 5.92
N ALA A 56 9.31 6.61 5.72
CA ALA A 56 9.57 7.87 6.40
C ALA A 56 8.91 7.85 7.77
N GLU A 57 9.65 8.28 8.79
CA GLU A 57 9.19 8.40 10.17
C GLU A 57 9.13 9.87 10.58
N GLN A 58 8.09 10.25 11.31
CA GLN A 58 7.89 11.64 11.77
C GLN A 58 9.12 12.24 12.46
N GLY A 59 9.85 11.42 13.24
CA GLY A 59 11.08 11.82 13.93
C GLY A 59 12.33 11.97 13.05
N GLY A 60 12.20 11.96 11.72
CA GLY A 60 13.28 12.30 10.78
C GLY A 60 14.11 11.13 10.26
N ARG A 61 13.66 9.88 10.46
CA ARG A 61 14.34 8.70 9.92
C ARG A 61 13.67 8.25 8.62
N ILE A 62 14.48 7.91 7.61
CA ILE A 62 14.00 7.21 6.42
C ILE A 62 14.58 5.80 6.42
N ARG A 63 13.76 4.82 6.81
CA ARG A 63 14.12 3.40 6.92
C ARG A 63 14.03 2.73 5.55
N VAL A 64 15.00 1.90 5.23
CA VAL A 64 15.09 1.18 3.95
C VAL A 64 14.83 -0.28 4.19
N PHE A 65 13.84 -0.84 3.51
CA PHE A 65 13.57 -2.27 3.49
C PHE A 65 13.90 -2.84 2.11
N ASN A 66 14.49 -4.02 2.08
CA ASN A 66 14.78 -4.70 0.82
C ASN A 66 13.51 -5.29 0.18
N LYS A 67 13.65 -5.93 -0.98
CA LYS A 67 12.56 -6.61 -1.72
C LYS A 67 11.78 -7.66 -0.91
N SER A 68 12.36 -8.15 0.18
CA SER A 68 11.76 -9.14 1.08
C SER A 68 11.19 -8.51 2.36
N TYR A 69 11.04 -7.18 2.37
CA TYR A 69 10.55 -6.39 3.50
C TYR A 69 11.36 -6.54 4.79
N VAL A 70 12.62 -6.96 4.66
CA VAL A 70 13.58 -7.00 5.77
C VAL A 70 14.25 -5.64 5.85
N LEU A 71 14.36 -5.10 7.07
CA LEU A 71 15.10 -3.87 7.33
C LEU A 71 16.53 -4.04 6.81
N TYR A 72 16.88 -3.23 5.82
CA TYR A 72 18.15 -3.28 5.12
C TYR A 72 19.10 -2.18 5.59
N ASP A 73 18.59 -0.96 5.75
CA ASP A 73 19.40 0.22 6.09
C ASP A 73 18.54 1.39 6.62
N THR A 74 19.17 2.51 6.96
CA THR A 74 18.55 3.83 7.15
C THR A 74 19.20 4.82 6.19
N LEU A 75 18.43 5.34 5.23
CA LEU A 75 18.93 6.27 4.22
C LEU A 75 19.47 7.56 4.88
N ILE A 76 18.72 8.09 5.84
CA ILE A 76 19.11 9.28 6.59
C ILE A 76 18.42 9.32 7.96
N THR A 77 19.06 9.99 8.92
CA THR A 77 18.47 10.42 10.19
C THR A 77 18.67 11.92 10.33
N ILE A 78 17.59 12.68 10.30
CA ILE A 78 17.57 14.12 10.56
C ILE A 78 17.19 14.32 12.02
N THR A 79 18.07 14.97 12.79
CA THR A 79 17.87 15.19 14.23
C THR A 79 17.12 16.48 14.49
N GLY A 80 16.49 16.58 15.68
CA GLY A 80 15.81 17.80 16.12
C GLY A 80 14.40 18.02 15.56
N MET A 81 13.83 17.04 14.85
CA MET A 81 12.44 17.10 14.39
C MET A 81 11.46 16.91 15.56
N GLY A 82 10.41 17.73 15.57
CA GLY A 82 9.27 17.55 16.48
C GLY A 82 8.47 16.30 16.12
N THR A 83 7.79 15.71 17.10
CA THR A 83 6.96 14.51 16.92
C THR A 83 5.55 14.69 17.49
N SER A 84 5.16 15.93 17.76
CA SER A 84 3.82 16.25 18.26
C SER A 84 2.90 16.64 17.11
N SER A 85 1.71 16.03 17.04
CA SER A 85 0.69 16.34 16.03
C SER A 85 1.28 16.24 14.60
N GLU A 86 1.22 17.31 13.80
CA GLU A 86 1.75 17.38 12.43
C GLU A 86 3.17 17.99 12.35
N GLN A 87 3.90 18.10 13.46
CA GLN A 87 5.31 18.50 13.42
C GLN A 87 6.18 17.37 12.86
N GLY A 88 7.40 17.71 12.42
CA GLY A 88 8.39 16.74 11.99
C GLY A 88 8.31 16.42 10.51
N MET A 89 8.85 15.29 10.07
CA MET A 89 8.83 14.94 8.65
C MET A 89 7.40 14.66 8.17
N LEU A 90 7.01 15.35 7.09
CA LEU A 90 5.70 15.30 6.48
C LEU A 90 5.70 14.59 5.12
N SER A 91 6.81 14.64 4.38
CA SER A 91 6.92 13.90 3.13
C SER A 91 8.38 13.65 2.70
N VAL A 92 8.57 12.61 1.90
CA VAL A 92 9.77 12.35 1.10
C VAL A 92 9.39 12.06 -0.35
N VAL A 93 10.16 12.61 -1.29
CA VAL A 93 10.10 12.26 -2.71
C VAL A 93 11.49 11.97 -3.28
N PHE A 94 11.60 10.99 -4.15
CA PHE A 94 12.84 10.66 -4.84
C PHE A 94 12.86 11.31 -6.22
N HIS A 95 14.02 11.81 -6.63
CA HIS A 95 14.20 12.30 -8.00
C HIS A 95 13.97 11.16 -9.00
N PRO A 96 13.36 11.39 -10.20
CA PRO A 96 13.15 10.33 -11.19
C PRO A 96 14.43 9.60 -11.61
N ASP A 97 15.56 10.32 -11.57
CA ASP A 97 16.91 9.82 -11.84
C ASP A 97 17.73 9.46 -10.58
N PHE A 98 17.07 9.15 -9.46
CA PHE A 98 17.72 8.86 -8.17
C PHE A 98 18.82 7.79 -8.27
N LYS A 99 18.64 6.80 -9.16
CA LYS A 99 19.64 5.76 -9.42
C LYS A 99 21.00 6.33 -9.79
N ASN A 100 21.04 7.45 -10.51
CA ASN A 100 22.26 8.04 -11.03
C ASN A 100 22.71 9.26 -10.20
N ASN A 101 21.77 10.05 -9.66
CA ASN A 101 22.10 11.31 -8.98
C ASN A 101 21.96 11.28 -7.44
N GLY A 102 21.31 10.27 -6.87
CA GLY A 102 21.10 10.16 -5.43
C GLY A 102 20.22 11.24 -4.81
N TYR A 103 19.51 12.06 -5.60
CA TYR A 103 18.69 13.15 -5.08
C TYR A 103 17.31 12.70 -4.58
N PHE A 104 16.99 13.15 -3.37
CA PHE A 104 15.67 13.03 -2.76
C PHE A 104 15.39 14.31 -1.97
N PHE A 105 14.13 14.58 -1.69
CA PHE A 105 13.68 15.81 -1.06
C PHE A 105 12.78 15.47 0.11
N VAL A 106 12.92 16.23 1.20
CA VAL A 106 12.14 16.06 2.43
C VAL A 106 11.36 17.34 2.69
N PHE A 107 10.08 17.20 3.01
CA PHE A 107 9.23 18.26 3.55
C PHE A 107 8.99 17.99 5.05
N HIS A 108 9.19 19.01 5.89
CA HIS A 108 9.13 18.91 7.35
C HIS A 108 8.75 20.25 8.01
#